data_AF-A0A9E2VL11-F1
#
_entry.id   AF-A0A9E2VL11-F1
#
_cell.length_a   1.000
_cell.length_b   1.000
_cell.length_c   1.000
_cell.angle_alpha   90.00
_cell.angle_beta   90.00
_cell.angle_gamma   90.00
#
_symmetry.space_group_name_H-M   'P 1'
#
loop_
_entity.id
_entity.type
_entity.pdbx_description
1 polymer ?
#
loop_
_entity_poly.entity_id
_entity_poly.type
_entity_poly.pdbx_seq_one_letter_code
_entity_poly.pdbx_strand_id
1 'polypeptide(L)'
;MFRPCIDLHEGKVKQIVGGTLSGDATHLRTHFVSAQPAAWYADLYRHDGLKGGHVVMLGPGNEAAARGALSAYPGGLQVGGGINRENARSYLEAGASHVIVTSWIFRGGRLDL
;
A
#
# COMPACT_ATOMS: atom_id res chain seq x y z
N MET A 1 -10.04 -17.16 4.55
CA MET A 1 -9.98 -15.81 5.13
C MET A 1 -9.68 -14.82 4.02
N PHE A 2 -10.48 -13.78 3.87
CA PHE A 2 -10.28 -12.72 2.87
C PHE A 2 -9.32 -11.65 3.42
N ARG A 3 -8.35 -11.20 2.63
CA ARG A 3 -7.41 -10.13 2.98
C ARG A 3 -7.56 -9.00 1.96
N PRO A 4 -8.13 -7.85 2.35
CA PRO A 4 -8.35 -6.76 1.41
C PRO A 4 -7.05 -6.10 0.95
N CYS A 5 -7.06 -5.50 -0.24
CA CYS A 5 -5.94 -4.75 -0.83
C CYS A 5 -6.39 -3.35 -1.24
N ILE A 6 -5.55 -2.35 -0.94
CA ILE A 6 -5.66 -0.98 -1.45
C ILE A 6 -4.37 -0.64 -2.19
N ASP A 7 -4.40 -0.73 -3.52
CA ASP A 7 -3.30 -0.32 -4.38
C ASP A 7 -3.38 1.18 -4.69
N LEU A 8 -2.30 1.92 -4.39
CA LEU A 8 -2.23 3.37 -4.54
C LEU A 8 -1.24 3.76 -5.63
N HIS A 9 -1.67 4.61 -6.55
CA HIS A 9 -0.78 5.26 -7.52
C HIS A 9 -1.19 6.72 -7.67
N GLU A 10 -0.23 7.65 -7.49
CA GLU A 10 -0.47 9.10 -7.47
C GLU A 10 -1.59 9.51 -6.48
N GLY A 11 -1.60 8.86 -5.31
CA GLY A 11 -2.55 9.15 -4.22
C GLY A 11 -3.98 8.65 -4.46
N LYS A 12 -4.23 7.94 -5.56
CA LYS A 12 -5.54 7.37 -5.89
C LYS A 12 -5.54 5.87 -5.76
N VAL A 13 -6.68 5.31 -5.36
CA VAL A 13 -6.91 3.86 -5.37
C VAL A 13 -7.07 3.45 -6.83
N LYS A 14 -6.15 2.62 -7.34
CA LYS A 14 -6.18 2.13 -8.72
C LYS A 14 -6.10 0.61 -8.73
N GLN A 15 -6.92 -0.01 -9.58
CA GLN A 15 -6.67 -1.38 -9.99
C GLN A 15 -5.79 -1.37 -11.24
N ILE A 16 -4.61 -1.97 -11.14
CA ILE A 16 -3.69 -2.14 -12.25
C ILE A 16 -3.74 -3.59 -12.73
N VAL A 17 -3.72 -3.79 -14.05
CA VAL A 17 -3.59 -5.12 -14.65
C VAL A 17 -2.20 -5.23 -15.28
N GLY A 18 -1.42 -6.23 -14.85
CA GLY A 18 -0.02 -6.41 -15.22
C GLY A 18 0.90 -6.11 -14.04
N GLY A 19 1.65 -7.12 -13.58
CA GLY A 19 2.35 -7.12 -12.29
C GLY A 19 3.61 -6.24 -12.17
N THR A 20 3.93 -5.40 -13.16
CA THR A 20 5.17 -4.62 -13.17
C THR A 20 4.96 -3.20 -13.68
N LEU A 21 5.23 -2.20 -12.83
CA LEU A 21 5.41 -0.81 -13.24
C LEU A 21 6.81 -0.66 -13.86
N SER A 22 7.00 -1.15 -15.07
CA SER A 22 8.15 -0.75 -15.88
C SER A 22 7.96 0.73 -16.24
N GLY A 23 9.03 1.54 -16.12
CA GLY A 23 9.00 2.99 -16.44
C GLY A 23 8.58 3.32 -17.88
N ASP A 24 8.41 2.31 -18.72
CA ASP A 24 7.69 2.39 -19.98
C ASP A 24 6.18 2.47 -19.72
N ALA A 25 5.63 3.68 -19.86
CA ALA A 25 4.20 3.99 -19.78
C ALA A 25 3.33 3.21 -20.80
N THR A 26 3.94 2.43 -21.69
CA THR A 26 3.28 1.65 -22.74
C THR A 26 2.60 0.38 -22.24
N HIS A 27 2.96 -0.16 -21.06
CA HIS A 27 2.39 -1.42 -20.55
C HIS A 27 1.53 -1.30 -19.27
N LEU A 28 1.49 -0.14 -18.61
CA LEU A 28 0.66 0.04 -17.41
C LEU A 28 -0.78 0.37 -17.79
N ARG A 29 -1.59 -0.66 -18.07
CA ARG A 29 -3.02 -0.46 -18.32
C ARG A 29 -3.74 -0.25 -16.99
N THR A 30 -4.03 1.00 -16.66
CA THR A 30 -4.97 1.32 -15.57
C THR A 30 -6.33 0.74 -15.94
N HIS A 31 -6.81 -0.23 -15.17
CA HIS A 31 -8.09 -0.86 -15.43
C HIS A 31 -9.24 -0.08 -14.79
N PHE A 32 -8.99 0.47 -13.61
CA PHE A 32 -9.97 1.28 -12.89
C PHE A 32 -9.28 2.25 -11.93
N VAL A 33 -9.80 3.48 -11.83
CA VAL A 33 -9.45 4.44 -10.81
C VAL A 33 -10.69 4.69 -9.98
N SER A 34 -10.60 4.47 -8.66
CA SER A 34 -11.73 4.72 -7.79
C SER A 34 -11.98 6.22 -7.61
N ALA A 35 -13.27 6.58 -7.52
CA ALA A 35 -13.70 7.88 -7.04
C ALA A 35 -13.57 8.02 -5.51
N GLN A 36 -13.53 6.90 -4.78
CA GLN A 36 -13.43 6.90 -3.32
C GLN A 36 -11.95 6.96 -2.86
N PRO A 37 -11.67 7.69 -1.76
CA PRO A 37 -10.33 7.74 -1.20
C PRO A 37 -9.96 6.44 -0.50
N ALA A 38 -8.65 6.22 -0.30
CA ALA A 38 -8.13 5.03 0.39
C ALA A 38 -8.72 4.84 1.80
N ALA A 39 -8.93 5.94 2.54
CA ALA A 39 -9.52 5.93 3.87
C ALA A 39 -10.95 5.37 3.89
N TRP A 40 -11.73 5.59 2.83
CA TRP A 40 -13.09 5.07 2.72
C TRP A 40 -13.10 3.54 2.68
N TYR A 41 -12.19 2.94 1.89
CA TYR A 41 -12.04 1.49 1.82
C TYR A 41 -11.52 0.90 3.13
N ALA A 42 -10.55 1.56 3.77
CA ALA A 42 -10.04 1.11 5.05
C ALA A 42 -11.11 1.10 6.14
N ASP A 43 -11.97 2.12 6.19
CA ASP A 43 -13.09 2.15 7.14
C ASP A 43 -14.16 1.09 6.80
N LEU A 44 -14.44 0.84 5.52
CA LEU A 44 -15.29 -0.27 5.10
C LEU A 44 -14.73 -1.62 5.60
N TYR A 45 -13.44 -1.87 5.41
CA TYR A 45 -12.79 -3.09 5.90
C TYR A 45 -12.80 -3.19 7.43
N ARG A 46 -12.71 -2.05 8.12
CA ARG A 46 -12.83 -1.97 9.57
C ARG A 46 -14.23 -2.36 10.03
N HIS A 47 -15.27 -1.80 9.41
CA HIS A 47 -16.66 -2.12 9.70
C HIS A 47 -16.94 -3.61 9.52
N ASP A 48 -16.38 -4.22 8.47
CA ASP A 48 -16.56 -5.64 8.18
C ASP A 48 -15.59 -6.57 8.95
N GLY A 49 -14.73 -6.01 9.82
CA GLY A 49 -13.81 -6.78 10.65
C GLY A 49 -12.67 -7.48 9.88
N LEU A 50 -12.36 -7.03 8.66
CA LEU A 50 -11.39 -7.65 7.77
C LEU A 50 -9.96 -7.22 8.12
N LYS A 51 -9.19 -8.11 8.77
CA LYS A 51 -7.81 -7.84 9.21
C LYS A 51 -6.76 -8.47 8.30
N GLY A 52 -5.53 -7.92 8.37
CA GLY A 52 -4.37 -8.47 7.67
C GLY A 52 -4.35 -8.16 6.17
N GLY A 53 -5.20 -7.22 5.73
CA GLY A 53 -5.10 -6.60 4.41
C GLY A 53 -3.89 -5.67 4.29
N HIS A 54 -3.67 -5.11 3.11
CA HIS A 54 -2.53 -4.24 2.84
C HIS A 54 -2.89 -3.00 2.03
N VAL A 55 -2.12 -1.94 2.28
CA VAL A 55 -2.05 -0.73 1.47
C VAL A 55 -0.70 -0.74 0.76
N VAL A 56 -0.68 -0.74 -0.56
CA VAL A 56 0.57 -0.79 -1.34
C VAL A 56 0.75 0.49 -2.13
N MET A 57 1.88 1.16 -1.92
CA MET A 57 2.27 2.38 -2.62
C MET A 57 3.03 2.03 -3.90
N LEU A 58 2.39 2.27 -5.03
CA LEU A 58 2.91 2.02 -6.37
C LEU A 58 3.46 3.34 -6.93
N GLY A 59 4.73 3.63 -6.62
CA GLY A 59 5.40 4.87 -7.03
C GLY A 59 5.22 6.04 -6.04
N PRO A 60 5.66 7.25 -6.42
CA PRO A 60 5.63 8.44 -5.55
C PRO A 60 4.21 9.03 -5.39
N GLY A 61 4.03 9.86 -4.36
CA GLY A 61 2.81 10.65 -4.15
C GLY A 61 1.67 9.89 -3.47
N ASN A 62 1.96 8.76 -2.84
CA ASN A 62 0.97 7.88 -2.22
C ASN A 62 0.91 8.03 -0.68
N GLU A 63 1.88 8.70 -0.07
CA GLU A 63 2.13 8.73 1.36
C GLU A 63 0.94 9.28 2.15
N ALA A 64 0.32 10.36 1.67
CA ALA A 64 -0.84 10.97 2.31
C ALA A 64 -2.06 10.03 2.27
N ALA A 65 -2.32 9.38 1.12
CA ALA A 65 -3.41 8.44 0.97
C ALA A 65 -3.19 7.17 1.82
N ALA A 66 -1.95 6.68 1.87
CA ALA A 66 -1.57 5.54 2.69
C ALA A 66 -1.81 5.84 4.17
N ARG A 67 -1.31 6.97 4.67
CA ARG A 67 -1.53 7.40 6.07
C ARG A 67 -3.02 7.59 6.39
N GLY A 68 -3.80 8.12 5.44
CA GLY A 68 -5.25 8.21 5.59
C GLY A 68 -5.93 6.85 5.78
N ALA A 69 -5.55 5.85 4.97
CA ALA A 69 -6.05 4.48 5.13
C ALA A 69 -5.64 3.84 6.45
N LEU A 70 -4.38 3.99 6.86
CA LEU A 70 -3.87 3.43 8.11
C LEU A 70 -4.54 4.04 9.34
N SER A 71 -4.77 5.36 9.33
CA SER A 71 -5.48 6.08 10.39
C SER A 71 -6.96 5.69 10.47
N ALA A 72 -7.59 5.39 9.33
CA ALA A 72 -8.98 4.93 9.28
C ALA A 72 -9.17 3.51 9.84
N TYR A 73 -8.13 2.66 9.79
CA TYR A 73 -8.15 1.34 10.41
C TYR A 73 -6.85 1.02 11.17
N PRO A 74 -6.64 1.64 12.35
CA PRO A 74 -5.43 1.43 13.14
C PRO A 74 -5.27 -0.04 13.54
N GLY A 75 -4.10 -0.61 13.26
CA GLY A 75 -3.77 -2.02 13.50
C GLY A 75 -4.49 -3.01 12.58
N GLY A 76 -5.28 -2.55 11.60
CA GLY A 76 -6.03 -3.43 10.70
C GLY A 76 -5.27 -3.82 9.44
N LEU A 77 -4.46 -2.91 8.91
CA LEU A 77 -3.80 -3.02 7.61
C LEU A 77 -2.27 -3.02 7.74
N GLN A 78 -1.59 -3.65 6.79
CA GLN A 78 -0.15 -3.54 6.58
C GLN A 78 0.13 -2.46 5.53
N VAL A 79 1.37 -1.95 5.45
CA VAL A 79 1.77 -1.02 4.37
C VAL A 79 3.04 -1.47 3.68
N GLY A 80 3.06 -1.36 2.35
CA GLY A 80 4.21 -1.68 1.50
C GLY A 80 4.46 -0.65 0.41
N GLY A 81 5.59 -0.77 -0.26
CA GLY A 81 6.05 0.16 -1.30
C GLY A 81 6.99 1.23 -0.75
N GLY A 82 8.27 1.17 -1.11
CA GLY A 82 9.28 2.15 -0.67
C GLY A 82 9.60 2.15 0.83
N ILE A 83 9.23 1.10 1.57
CA ILE A 83 9.54 1.01 3.01
C ILE A 83 11.04 0.78 3.22
N ASN A 84 11.64 1.55 4.13
CA ASN A 84 13.02 1.45 4.58
C ASN A 84 13.13 1.68 6.10
N ARG A 85 14.35 1.64 6.63
CA ARG A 85 14.62 1.81 8.06
C ARG A 85 14.17 3.19 8.58
N GLU A 86 14.31 4.21 7.74
CA GLU A 86 14.07 5.61 8.09
C GLU A 86 12.57 5.91 8.20
N ASN A 87 11.73 5.29 7.35
CA ASN A 87 10.30 5.58 7.29
C ASN A 87 9.40 4.55 7.99
N ALA A 88 9.87 3.32 8.24
CA ALA A 88 9.05 2.23 8.77
C ALA A 88 8.32 2.59 10.08
N ARG A 89 9.05 3.19 11.04
CA ARG A 89 8.48 3.63 12.33
C ARG A 89 7.29 4.58 12.13
N SER A 90 7.44 5.56 11.24
CA SER A 90 6.39 6.57 11.01
C SER A 90 5.10 5.98 10.45
N TYR A 91 5.16 4.82 9.78
CA TYR A 91 3.98 4.13 9.27
C TYR A 91 3.31 3.26 10.33
N LEU A 92 4.09 2.63 11.20
CA LEU A 92 3.56 1.94 12.38
C LEU A 92 2.83 2.92 13.30
N GLU A 93 3.44 4.08 13.56
CA GLU A 93 2.82 5.17 14.33
C GLU A 93 1.56 5.74 13.65
N ALA A 94 1.49 5.71 12.32
CA ALA A 94 0.30 6.12 11.57
C ALA A 94 -0.82 5.06 11.57
N GLY A 95 -0.63 3.91 12.23
CA GLY A 95 -1.67 2.89 12.38
C GLY A 95 -1.44 1.61 11.57
N ALA A 96 -0.30 1.43 10.89
CA ALA A 96 0.00 0.15 10.28
C ALA A 96 0.22 -0.94 11.35
N SER A 97 -0.38 -2.11 11.14
CA SER A 97 -0.10 -3.29 11.95
C SER A 97 1.31 -3.82 11.73
N HIS A 98 1.77 -3.78 10.47
CA HIS A 98 3.06 -4.24 10.01
C HIS A 98 3.50 -3.41 8.81
N VAL A 99 4.79 -3.43 8.52
CA VAL A 99 5.35 -2.89 7.29
C VAL A 99 5.87 -4.03 6.40
N ILE A 100 5.75 -3.87 5.09
CA ILE A 100 6.21 -4.82 4.08
C ILE A 100 7.48 -4.24 3.46
N VAL A 101 8.60 -4.92 3.69
CA VAL A 101 9.93 -4.48 3.23
C VAL A 101 10.46 -5.49 2.22
N THR A 102 10.85 -5.01 1.03
CA THR A 102 11.37 -5.86 -0.04
C THR A 102 12.70 -5.32 -0.58
N SER A 103 12.67 -4.40 -1.54
CA SER A 103 13.87 -3.88 -2.24
C SER A 103 14.92 -3.23 -1.33
N TRP A 104 14.54 -2.82 -0.12
CA TRP A 104 15.50 -2.31 0.87
C TRP A 104 16.40 -3.40 1.45
N ILE A 105 15.86 -4.61 1.67
CA ILE A 105 16.58 -5.75 2.26
C ILE A 105 17.10 -6.68 1.16
N PHE A 106 16.47 -6.73 -0.01
CA PHE A 106 16.89 -7.58 -1.12
C PHE A 106 17.60 -6.77 -2.22
N ARG A 107 18.90 -7.02 -2.41
CA ARG A 107 19.68 -6.48 -3.53
C ARG A 107 20.10 -7.61 -4.47
N GLY A 108 19.73 -7.52 -5.74
CA GLY A 108 20.04 -8.57 -6.73
C GLY A 108 19.44 -9.95 -6.39
N GLY A 109 18.30 -9.99 -5.71
CA GLY A 109 17.66 -11.24 -5.25
C GLY A 109 18.33 -11.90 -4.04
N ARG A 110 19.31 -11.25 -3.42
CA ARG A 110 19.99 -11.73 -2.19
C ARG A 110 19.60 -10.86 -1.00
N LEU A 111 19.46 -11.50 0.15
CA LEU A 111 19.25 -10.82 1.42
C LEU A 111 20.54 -10.06 1.80
N ASP A 112 20.46 -8.74 1.94
CA ASP A 112 21.51 -7.87 2.49
C ASP A 112 21.32 -7.87 4.01
N LEU A 113 22.12 -8.69 4.72
CA LEU A 113 22.08 -8.91 6.17
C LEU A 113 22.96 -7.90 6.92
#